data_AF-A0AAV0X1B2-F1
#
_entry.id   AF-A0AAV0X1B2-F1
#
_cell.length_a   1.000
_cell.length_b   1.000
_cell.length_c   1.000
_cell.angle_alpha   90.00
_cell.angle_beta   90.00
_cell.angle_gamma   90.00
#
_symmetry.space_group_name_H-M   'P 1'
#
loop_
_entity.id
_entity.type
_entity.pdbx_description
1 polymer ?
#
loop_
_entity_poly.entity_id
_entity_poly.type
_entity_poly.pdbx_seq_one_letter_code
_entity_poly.pdbx_strand_id
1 'polypeptide(L)'
;MRWMFQQPRAGFSLFIIITFVSCFTTVFIYISDTRYSFDHSLVTTYTMADMEMLVEHLTKLNALNDKNIKERIKHFGPVLDTIVKSLNISVPKELESSMVTNKSVEMVRSPMIHLNGFTFLPPLWSHEDNLRPFILHSGGRKTVSMVYGIPTVRRQKRNYIIQTLTNIVYNMNQNEKEDSLIVVMIGEIDREYTQQLTTEIKNQLPEAINSGLVDIIAPTPEYYPDFSKLRLTLGDPKDRVNWRSKQNLDYAFLMMYCQPKGSFYVQIEDDIITKPQFHTIMKNTALQRIANGQEWFLLDFGELGFIGKMFRCSDLSWLIQYFIMFYNDQPVDWLLDGIVETKSCGYYKINCQRVKDNLWVKCNQTVFQHIGIWSSLPGKIQRLKAKHFKGYTLYKNNN
;
A
#
# COMPACT_ATOMS: atom_id res chain seq x y z
N MET A 1 63.24 -11.92 35.94
CA MET A 1 63.99 -11.14 34.93
C MET A 1 63.05 -10.04 34.42
N ARG A 2 63.29 -8.78 34.80
CA ARG A 2 62.50 -7.61 34.36
C ARG A 2 62.73 -7.38 32.87
N TRP A 3 61.65 -7.30 32.09
CA TRP A 3 61.67 -6.67 30.77
C TRP A 3 60.72 -5.49 30.80
N MET A 4 61.31 -4.29 30.89
CA MET A 4 60.63 -3.04 30.61
C MET A 4 60.51 -2.90 29.10
N PHE A 5 59.29 -2.88 28.56
CA PHE A 5 59.04 -2.36 27.22
C PHE A 5 58.43 -0.96 27.34
N GLN A 6 59.17 0.02 26.84
CA GLN A 6 58.74 1.40 26.68
C GLN A 6 57.52 1.47 25.74
N GLN A 7 56.49 2.19 26.17
CA GLN A 7 55.34 2.55 25.32
C GLN A 7 55.76 3.52 24.20
N PRO A 8 55.41 3.29 22.93
CA PRO A 8 55.34 4.35 21.94
C PRO A 8 53.98 5.06 22.05
N ARG A 9 53.86 6.05 22.94
CA ARG A 9 52.62 6.84 23.17
C ARG A 9 52.18 7.70 21.96
N ALA A 10 53.03 7.88 20.95
CA ALA A 10 52.73 8.73 19.80
C ALA A 10 51.92 8.01 18.70
N GLY A 11 52.21 6.75 18.41
CA GLY A 11 51.51 5.99 17.35
C GLY A 11 50.10 5.57 17.74
N PHE A 12 49.88 5.24 19.02
CA PHE A 12 48.57 4.83 19.53
C PHE A 12 47.56 5.98 19.55
N SER A 13 48.02 7.18 19.90
CA SER A 13 47.19 8.40 19.88
C SER A 13 46.80 8.79 18.45
N LEU A 14 47.72 8.65 17.48
CA LEU A 14 47.42 8.91 16.06
C LEU A 14 46.44 7.89 15.48
N PHE A 15 46.56 6.61 15.86
CA PHE A 15 45.63 5.57 15.44
C PHE A 15 44.23 5.78 16.04
N ILE A 16 44.14 6.21 17.30
CA ILE A 16 42.87 6.58 17.94
C ILE A 16 42.25 7.79 17.25
N ILE A 17 43.02 8.82 16.89
CA ILE A 17 42.50 10.00 16.19
C ILE A 17 42.03 9.63 14.77
N ILE A 18 42.78 8.83 14.00
CA ILE A 18 42.37 8.41 12.66
C ILE A 18 41.12 7.53 12.70
N THR A 19 41.03 6.61 13.66
CA THR A 19 39.82 5.79 13.85
C THR A 19 38.64 6.63 14.31
N PHE A 20 38.81 7.59 15.22
CA PHE A 20 37.75 8.51 15.64
C PHE A 20 37.28 9.43 14.51
N VAL A 21 38.18 9.98 13.69
CA VAL A 21 37.85 10.82 12.53
C VAL A 21 37.19 9.98 11.43
N SER A 22 37.61 8.72 11.22
CA SER A 22 36.94 7.81 10.27
C SER A 22 35.54 7.39 10.75
N CYS A 23 35.36 7.17 12.06
CA CYS A 23 34.06 6.90 12.66
C CYS A 23 33.17 8.14 12.63
N PHE A 24 33.71 9.33 12.93
CA PHE A 24 32.93 10.56 12.87
C PHE A 24 32.55 10.91 11.43
N THR A 25 33.41 10.70 10.45
CA THR A 25 33.07 10.94 9.04
C THR A 25 32.08 9.90 8.50
N THR A 26 32.20 8.63 8.85
CA THR A 26 31.21 7.61 8.47
C THR A 26 29.88 7.83 9.19
N VAL A 27 29.87 8.27 10.45
CA VAL A 27 28.65 8.63 11.19
C VAL A 27 28.07 9.96 10.70
N PHE A 28 28.87 10.96 10.32
CA PHE A 28 28.35 12.20 9.73
C PHE A 28 27.83 11.97 8.32
N ILE A 29 28.49 11.14 7.50
CA ILE A 29 27.95 10.70 6.21
C ILE A 29 26.65 9.95 6.46
N TYR A 30 26.59 9.00 7.41
CA TYR A 30 25.36 8.26 7.73
C TYR A 30 24.23 9.14 8.30
N ILE A 31 24.54 10.15 9.13
CA ILE A 31 23.56 11.09 9.72
C ILE A 31 23.14 12.19 8.73
N SER A 32 24.01 12.55 7.77
CA SER A 32 23.66 13.46 6.69
C SER A 32 22.89 12.76 5.57
N ASP A 33 23.15 11.48 5.29
CA ASP A 33 22.44 10.68 4.29
C ASP A 33 21.06 10.22 4.81
N THR A 34 20.91 10.04 6.13
CA THR A 34 19.59 9.76 6.76
C THR A 34 18.70 11.01 6.91
N ARG A 35 19.17 12.20 6.51
CA ARG A 35 18.37 13.43 6.44
C ARG A 35 17.86 13.79 5.05
N TYR A 36 18.05 12.92 4.06
CA TYR A 36 17.23 12.92 2.85
C TYR A 36 16.12 11.89 3.03
N SER A 37 14.91 12.41 3.26
CA SER A 37 13.66 11.68 3.10
C SER A 37 13.72 10.88 1.80
N PHE A 38 13.72 9.55 1.91
CA PHE A 38 13.47 8.66 0.77
C PHE A 38 12.00 8.79 0.39
N ASP A 39 11.69 9.90 -0.26
CA ASP A 39 10.44 10.12 -0.98
C ASP A 39 10.74 9.87 -2.46
N HIS A 40 10.88 8.60 -2.82
CA HIS A 40 10.90 8.18 -4.21
C HIS A 40 9.78 7.16 -4.42
N SER A 41 8.61 7.69 -4.75
CA SER A 41 7.53 7.00 -5.44
C SER A 41 7.97 6.66 -6.87
N LEU A 42 8.75 5.59 -7.02
CA LEU A 42 9.14 5.05 -8.33
C LEU A 42 8.00 4.22 -8.92
N VAL A 43 6.93 4.90 -9.36
CA VAL A 43 6.21 4.69 -10.62
C VAL A 43 5.46 5.99 -10.93
N THR A 44 6.19 7.02 -11.36
CA THR A 44 5.58 8.14 -12.08
C THR A 44 5.95 7.97 -13.53
N THR A 45 4.98 7.65 -14.39
CA THR A 45 5.14 7.85 -15.83
C THR A 45 5.19 9.35 -16.08
N TYR A 46 6.40 9.91 -16.17
CA TYR A 46 6.60 11.32 -16.50
C TYR A 46 5.94 11.61 -17.85
N THR A 47 5.10 12.64 -17.92
CA THR A 47 4.57 13.10 -19.20
C THR A 47 5.65 13.85 -19.97
N MET A 48 5.52 13.97 -21.30
CA MET A 48 6.48 14.76 -22.11
C MET A 48 6.62 16.19 -21.59
N ALA A 49 5.51 16.82 -21.17
CA ALA A 49 5.50 18.17 -20.62
C ALA A 49 6.28 18.29 -19.29
N ASP A 50 6.18 17.29 -18.41
CA ASP A 50 6.93 17.29 -17.14
C ASP A 50 8.44 17.22 -17.40
N MET A 51 8.84 16.41 -18.39
CA MET A 51 10.23 16.23 -18.76
C MET A 51 10.80 17.46 -19.48
N GLU A 52 10.03 18.11 -20.35
CA GLU A 52 10.41 19.38 -20.98
C GLU A 52 10.66 20.47 -19.92
N MET A 53 9.75 20.60 -18.95
CA MET A 53 9.90 21.55 -17.84
C MET A 53 11.13 21.24 -16.97
N LEU A 54 11.41 19.96 -16.71
CA LEU A 54 12.59 19.53 -15.95
C LEU A 54 13.89 19.84 -16.70
N VAL A 55 13.93 19.58 -18.01
CA VAL A 55 15.09 19.91 -18.86
C VAL A 55 15.34 21.42 -18.87
N GLU A 56 14.30 22.23 -19.00
CA GLU A 56 14.41 23.70 -18.93
C GLU A 56 14.94 24.17 -17.58
N HIS A 57 14.42 23.61 -16.47
CA HIS A 57 14.85 23.94 -15.12
C HIS A 57 16.33 23.59 -14.89
N LEU A 58 16.76 22.39 -15.27
CA LEU A 58 18.15 21.95 -15.16
C LEU A 58 19.08 22.78 -16.03
N THR A 59 18.62 23.23 -17.20
CA THR A 59 19.39 24.13 -18.08
C THR A 59 19.63 25.47 -17.40
N LYS A 60 18.59 26.08 -16.82
CA LYS A 60 18.71 27.33 -16.05
C LYS A 60 19.65 27.19 -14.86
N LEU A 61 19.56 26.07 -14.14
CA LEU A 61 20.44 25.77 -13.01
C LEU A 61 21.90 25.52 -13.43
N ASN A 62 22.14 24.85 -14.56
CA ASN A 62 23.48 24.63 -15.09
C ASN A 62 24.14 25.96 -15.51
N ALA A 63 23.35 26.89 -16.07
CA ALA A 63 23.80 28.22 -16.46
C ALA A 63 24.28 29.07 -15.26
N LEU A 64 23.78 28.80 -14.05
CA LEU A 64 24.25 29.43 -12.81
C LEU A 64 25.64 28.96 -12.37
N ASN A 65 26.23 27.98 -13.07
CA ASN A 65 27.59 27.48 -12.87
C ASN A 65 27.87 26.98 -11.44
N ASP A 66 26.83 26.50 -10.74
CA ASP A 66 26.94 25.93 -9.41
C ASP A 66 27.61 24.55 -9.47
N LYS A 67 28.65 24.36 -8.66
CA LYS A 67 29.47 23.15 -8.63
C LYS A 67 28.70 21.91 -8.18
N ASN A 68 27.77 22.04 -7.23
CA ASN A 68 26.93 20.93 -6.76
C ASN A 68 25.93 20.47 -7.83
N ILE A 69 25.39 21.42 -8.58
CA ILE A 69 24.45 21.15 -9.68
C ILE A 69 25.18 20.44 -10.83
N LYS A 70 26.40 20.88 -11.16
CA LYS A 70 27.25 20.21 -12.16
C LYS A 70 27.60 18.78 -11.77
N GLU A 71 27.92 18.51 -10.50
CA GLU A 71 28.15 17.15 -10.04
C GLU A 71 26.90 16.27 -10.11
N ARG A 72 25.72 16.81 -9.77
CA ARG A 72 24.45 16.09 -9.92
C ARG A 72 24.12 15.79 -11.38
N ILE A 73 24.27 16.76 -12.27
CA ILE A 73 24.07 16.56 -13.72
C ILE A 73 25.05 15.50 -14.25
N LYS A 74 26.29 15.47 -13.76
CA LYS A 74 27.27 14.46 -14.15
C LYS A 74 26.85 13.04 -13.72
N HIS A 75 26.24 12.88 -12.54
CA HIS A 75 25.81 11.57 -12.03
C HIS A 75 24.50 11.10 -12.66
N PHE A 76 23.51 11.98 -12.79
CA PHE A 76 22.17 11.64 -13.29
C PHE A 76 22.01 11.84 -14.81
N GLY A 77 22.95 12.53 -15.46
CA GLY A 77 22.92 12.88 -16.87
C GLY A 77 22.72 11.68 -17.81
N PRO A 78 23.44 10.56 -17.66
CA PRO A 78 23.25 9.40 -18.54
C PRO A 78 21.84 8.80 -18.49
N VAL A 79 21.21 8.82 -17.31
CA VAL A 79 19.83 8.34 -17.13
C VAL A 79 18.85 9.32 -17.78
N LEU A 80 19.03 10.62 -17.56
CA LEU A 80 18.21 11.67 -18.15
C LEU A 80 18.32 11.67 -19.69
N ASP A 81 19.51 11.48 -20.27
CA ASP A 81 19.74 11.35 -21.72
C ASP A 81 18.94 10.18 -22.32
N THR A 82 18.92 9.04 -21.62
CA THR A 82 18.18 7.86 -22.05
C THR A 82 16.67 8.11 -22.07
N ILE A 83 16.13 8.75 -21.05
CA ILE A 83 14.70 9.08 -20.94
C ILE A 83 14.29 10.15 -21.98
N VAL A 84 15.13 11.16 -22.16
CA VAL A 84 14.86 12.22 -23.13
C VAL A 84 14.90 11.69 -24.57
N LYS A 85 15.85 10.81 -24.90
CA LYS A 85 15.90 10.13 -26.20
C LYS A 85 14.69 9.22 -26.44
N SER A 86 14.23 8.48 -25.44
CA SER A 86 13.06 7.61 -25.59
C SER A 86 11.75 8.40 -25.77
N LEU A 87 11.66 9.60 -25.20
CA LEU A 87 10.53 10.52 -25.34
C LEU A 87 10.67 11.49 -26.53
N ASN A 88 11.77 11.42 -27.29
CA ASN A 88 12.08 12.29 -28.42
C ASN A 88 12.09 13.80 -28.07
N ILE A 89 12.57 14.15 -26.88
CA ILE A 89 12.68 15.54 -26.40
C ILE A 89 14.05 16.10 -26.80
N SER A 90 14.12 17.38 -27.19
CA SER A 90 15.40 18.03 -27.52
C SER A 90 16.10 18.56 -26.27
N VAL A 91 17.40 18.27 -26.11
CA VAL A 91 18.23 18.82 -25.02
C VAL A 91 19.13 19.94 -25.55
N PRO A 92 19.29 21.06 -24.81
CA PRO A 92 20.28 22.07 -25.16
C PRO A 92 21.72 21.53 -25.13
N LYS A 93 22.52 21.90 -26.14
CA LYS A 93 23.91 21.42 -26.33
C LYS A 93 24.83 21.61 -25.11
N GLU A 94 24.59 22.65 -24.32
CA GLU A 94 25.36 22.95 -23.10
C GLU A 94 25.15 21.89 -22.01
N LEU A 95 23.90 21.43 -21.84
CA LEU A 95 23.56 20.35 -20.92
C LEU A 95 24.06 19.02 -21.46
N GLU A 96 23.90 18.79 -22.77
CA GLU A 96 24.38 17.57 -23.46
C GLU A 96 25.89 17.36 -23.28
N SER A 97 26.69 18.43 -23.40
CA SER A 97 28.15 18.38 -23.17
C SER A 97 28.54 18.05 -21.71
N SER A 98 27.68 18.38 -20.74
CA SER A 98 27.88 18.10 -19.32
C SER A 98 27.45 16.68 -18.93
N MET A 99 26.55 16.09 -19.71
CA MET A 99 26.01 14.73 -19.50
C MET A 99 26.94 13.64 -20.07
N VAL A 100 27.85 14.00 -20.99
CA VAL A 100 28.71 13.03 -21.69
C VAL A 100 30.18 13.22 -21.30
N THR A 101 30.65 12.54 -20.25
CA THR A 101 32.08 12.20 -20.10
C THR A 101 32.28 10.79 -19.54
N ASN A 102 33.13 10.02 -20.24
CA ASN A 102 33.30 8.57 -20.19
C ASN A 102 33.75 7.98 -18.84
N LYS A 103 33.04 6.95 -18.39
CA LYS A 103 33.49 5.56 -18.47
C LYS A 103 32.25 4.71 -18.59
N SER A 104 32.29 3.74 -19.50
CA SER A 104 31.34 2.65 -19.57
C SER A 104 31.13 2.09 -18.15
N VAL A 105 30.06 2.51 -17.51
CA VAL A 105 29.37 1.62 -16.59
C VAL A 105 29.00 0.49 -17.51
N GLU A 106 29.79 -0.58 -17.52
CA GLU A 106 29.26 -1.88 -17.85
C GLU A 106 28.01 -1.96 -16.99
N MET A 107 26.85 -1.71 -17.61
CA MET A 107 25.59 -2.10 -17.03
C MET A 107 25.84 -3.55 -16.69
N VAL A 108 26.01 -3.84 -15.40
CA VAL A 108 25.79 -5.18 -14.86
C VAL A 108 24.53 -5.60 -15.60
N ARG A 109 24.68 -6.55 -16.54
CA ARG A 109 23.57 -7.06 -17.34
C ARG A 109 22.58 -7.51 -16.30
N SER A 110 21.59 -6.66 -16.08
CA SER A 110 20.91 -6.67 -14.80
C SER A 110 20.06 -7.92 -14.81
N PRO A 111 20.24 -8.84 -13.86
CA PRO A 111 19.21 -9.82 -13.59
C PRO A 111 17.92 -9.12 -13.10
N MET A 112 17.98 -7.81 -12.78
CA MET A 112 16.89 -7.04 -12.18
C MET A 112 15.83 -6.54 -13.15
N ILE A 113 15.79 -6.95 -14.42
CA ILE A 113 14.60 -6.70 -15.27
C ILE A 113 13.36 -7.41 -14.67
N HIS A 114 13.56 -8.40 -13.80
CA HIS A 114 12.47 -9.10 -13.12
C HIS A 114 12.10 -8.57 -11.74
N LEU A 115 12.75 -7.52 -11.22
CA LEU A 115 12.38 -6.92 -9.94
C LEU A 115 11.17 -5.96 -10.06
N ASN A 116 10.22 -6.27 -10.94
CA ASN A 116 8.87 -5.71 -10.86
C ASN A 116 8.21 -6.26 -9.58
N GLY A 117 7.28 -5.50 -8.99
CA GLY A 117 6.57 -5.83 -7.74
C GLY A 117 5.84 -7.18 -7.72
N PHE A 118 5.84 -7.90 -8.84
CA PHE A 118 5.27 -9.23 -9.04
C PHE A 118 6.31 -10.36 -9.05
N THR A 119 7.56 -10.11 -8.66
CA THR A 119 8.59 -11.17 -8.49
C THR A 119 8.05 -12.36 -7.68
N PHE A 120 7.12 -12.12 -6.76
CA PHE A 120 6.56 -13.15 -5.89
C PHE A 120 5.26 -13.80 -6.42
N LEU A 121 4.82 -13.44 -7.63
CA LEU A 121 3.76 -14.10 -8.41
C LEU A 121 4.28 -14.43 -9.82
N PRO A 122 5.01 -15.55 -9.99
CA PRO A 122 5.53 -15.97 -11.28
C PRO A 122 4.51 -16.00 -12.44
N PRO A 123 3.22 -16.36 -12.24
CA PRO A 123 2.21 -16.29 -13.30
C PRO A 123 1.99 -14.89 -13.89
N LEU A 124 2.36 -13.82 -13.17
CA LEU A 124 2.20 -12.43 -13.61
C LEU A 124 3.42 -11.88 -14.35
N TRP A 125 4.51 -12.67 -14.47
CA TRP A 125 5.76 -12.22 -15.09
C TRP A 125 5.68 -11.99 -16.60
N SER A 126 4.72 -12.63 -17.29
CA SER A 126 4.60 -12.56 -18.75
C SER A 126 3.37 -11.79 -19.26
N HIS A 127 2.45 -11.40 -18.37
CA HIS A 127 1.15 -10.80 -18.76
C HIS A 127 0.66 -9.77 -17.73
N GLU A 128 1.03 -8.49 -17.88
CA GLU A 128 0.46 -7.39 -17.08
C GLU A 128 -1.07 -7.31 -17.20
N ASP A 129 -1.64 -7.80 -18.30
CA ASP A 129 -3.08 -7.91 -18.51
C ASP A 129 -3.79 -8.77 -17.45
N ASN A 130 -3.09 -9.69 -16.79
CA ASN A 130 -3.67 -10.50 -15.71
C ASN A 130 -4.01 -9.67 -14.47
N LEU A 131 -3.39 -8.49 -14.31
CA LEU A 131 -3.71 -7.54 -13.25
C LEU A 131 -4.93 -6.67 -13.59
N ARG A 132 -5.37 -6.67 -14.86
CA ARG A 132 -6.57 -5.94 -15.26
C ARG A 132 -7.80 -6.74 -14.84
N PRO A 133 -8.76 -6.11 -14.16
CA PRO A 133 -9.98 -6.81 -13.77
C PRO A 133 -10.82 -7.12 -15.02
N PHE A 134 -11.39 -8.33 -15.09
CA PHE A 134 -12.21 -8.75 -16.23
C PHE A 134 -13.64 -8.18 -16.15
N ILE A 135 -14.11 -7.88 -14.93
CA ILE A 135 -15.23 -6.97 -14.71
C ILE A 135 -14.62 -5.64 -14.28
N LEU A 136 -14.91 -4.58 -15.02
CA LEU A 136 -14.57 -3.22 -14.63
C LEU A 136 -15.79 -2.32 -14.88
N HIS A 137 -16.47 -1.97 -13.80
CA HIS A 137 -17.47 -0.92 -13.82
C HIS A 137 -16.96 0.23 -12.98
N SER A 138 -16.60 1.34 -13.62
CA SER A 138 -16.07 2.50 -12.93
C SER A 138 -16.62 3.80 -13.51
N GLY A 139 -16.92 4.75 -12.62
CA GLY A 139 -17.22 6.13 -12.99
C GLY A 139 -15.97 6.98 -13.27
N GLY A 140 -14.76 6.39 -13.23
CA GLY A 140 -13.51 7.09 -13.48
C GLY A 140 -13.04 8.02 -12.36
N ARG A 141 -13.71 8.00 -11.21
CA ARG A 141 -13.39 8.85 -10.05
C ARG A 141 -12.00 8.55 -9.51
N LYS A 142 -11.21 9.62 -9.31
CA LYS A 142 -9.83 9.61 -8.79
C LYS A 142 -9.61 10.84 -7.91
N THR A 143 -8.49 10.87 -7.21
CA THR A 143 -8.04 12.01 -6.38
C THR A 143 -9.02 12.36 -5.26
N VAL A 144 -9.69 11.35 -4.70
CA VAL A 144 -10.56 11.52 -3.52
C VAL A 144 -9.74 11.48 -2.22
N SER A 145 -10.25 12.02 -1.12
CA SER A 145 -9.54 11.86 0.16
C SER A 145 -9.57 10.42 0.66
N MET A 146 -10.70 9.73 0.51
CA MET A 146 -10.95 8.41 1.12
C MET A 146 -11.38 7.37 0.09
N VAL A 147 -10.67 6.24 0.01
CA VAL A 147 -11.02 5.07 -0.79
C VAL A 147 -11.37 3.90 0.12
N TYR A 148 -12.59 3.37 0.02
CA TYR A 148 -13.05 2.23 0.80
C TYR A 148 -13.01 0.96 -0.05
N GLY A 149 -12.17 -0.01 0.32
CA GLY A 149 -12.10 -1.31 -0.33
C GLY A 149 -12.99 -2.34 0.36
N ILE A 150 -13.92 -2.94 -0.38
CA ILE A 150 -14.81 -4.01 0.09
C ILE A 150 -14.60 -5.27 -0.79
N PRO A 151 -13.92 -6.30 -0.28
CA PRO A 151 -13.88 -7.60 -0.93
C PRO A 151 -15.15 -8.38 -0.58
N THR A 152 -15.74 -9.05 -1.56
CA THR A 152 -16.87 -9.96 -1.38
C THR A 152 -16.61 -11.27 -2.08
N VAL A 153 -17.04 -12.37 -1.46
CA VAL A 153 -16.95 -13.73 -2.01
C VAL A 153 -18.28 -14.44 -1.84
N ARG A 154 -18.53 -15.45 -2.68
CA ARG A 154 -19.77 -16.21 -2.66
C ARG A 154 -19.87 -17.03 -1.37
N ARG A 155 -20.87 -16.68 -0.55
CA ARG A 155 -21.26 -17.46 0.63
C ARG A 155 -22.35 -18.47 0.26
N GLN A 156 -22.35 -19.62 0.93
CA GLN A 156 -23.36 -20.66 0.70
C GLN A 156 -24.78 -20.26 1.13
N LYS A 157 -24.92 -19.41 2.16
CA LYS A 157 -26.21 -19.18 2.83
C LYS A 157 -26.80 -17.79 2.66
N ARG A 158 -25.96 -16.74 2.65
CA ARG A 158 -26.44 -15.35 2.62
C ARG A 158 -25.38 -14.45 2.01
N ASN A 159 -25.81 -13.58 1.10
CA ASN A 159 -25.00 -12.46 0.63
C ASN A 159 -25.32 -11.22 1.49
N TYR A 160 -24.29 -10.50 1.92
CA TYR A 160 -24.41 -9.32 2.79
C TYR A 160 -24.08 -8.01 2.07
N ILE A 161 -23.42 -8.06 0.90
CA ILE A 161 -22.84 -6.89 0.24
C ILE A 161 -23.86 -5.79 -0.04
N ILE A 162 -25.06 -6.14 -0.52
CA ILE A 162 -26.12 -5.15 -0.81
C ILE A 162 -26.51 -4.41 0.47
N GLN A 163 -26.75 -5.14 1.56
CA GLN A 163 -27.10 -4.55 2.86
C GLN A 163 -25.98 -3.62 3.36
N THR A 164 -24.73 -4.05 3.24
CA THR A 164 -23.56 -3.27 3.65
C THR A 164 -23.40 -2.00 2.82
N LEU A 165 -23.48 -2.09 1.49
CA LEU A 165 -23.37 -0.93 0.60
C LEU A 165 -24.50 0.09 0.82
N THR A 166 -25.75 -0.38 0.91
CA THR A 166 -26.90 0.49 1.21
C THR A 166 -26.70 1.22 2.54
N ASN A 167 -26.22 0.52 3.57
CA ASN A 167 -25.96 1.13 4.88
C ASN A 167 -24.82 2.16 4.83
N ILE A 168 -23.73 1.86 4.14
CA ILE A 168 -22.59 2.78 3.97
C ILE A 168 -23.06 4.06 3.26
N VAL A 169 -23.72 3.93 2.10
CA VAL A 169 -24.17 5.08 1.29
C VAL A 169 -25.22 5.91 2.03
N TYR A 170 -26.11 5.27 2.78
CA TYR A 170 -27.13 5.94 3.59
C TYR A 170 -26.52 6.79 4.72
N ASN A 171 -25.43 6.31 5.33
CA ASN A 171 -24.76 7.00 6.44
C ASN A 171 -23.74 8.07 6.01
N MET A 172 -23.58 8.30 4.69
CA MET A 172 -22.76 9.39 4.14
C MET A 172 -23.64 10.59 3.76
N ASN A 173 -23.18 11.80 4.10
CA ASN A 173 -23.71 13.03 3.54
C ASN A 173 -23.14 13.33 2.13
N GLN A 174 -23.65 14.35 1.45
CA GLN A 174 -23.26 14.64 0.06
C GLN A 174 -21.75 14.96 -0.10
N ASN A 175 -21.17 15.75 0.81
CA ASN A 175 -19.75 16.07 0.77
C ASN A 175 -18.88 14.82 0.98
N GLU A 176 -19.29 13.93 1.89
CA GLU A 176 -18.61 12.65 2.12
C GLU A 176 -18.68 11.73 0.89
N LYS A 177 -19.82 11.72 0.19
CA LYS A 177 -19.98 10.98 -1.08
C LYS A 177 -19.11 11.55 -2.19
N GLU A 178 -18.98 12.87 -2.29
CA GLU A 178 -18.15 13.50 -3.33
C GLU A 178 -16.65 13.30 -3.07
N ASP A 179 -16.25 13.28 -1.80
CA ASP A 179 -14.86 13.12 -1.35
C ASP A 179 -14.45 11.65 -1.11
N SER A 180 -15.23 10.69 -1.61
CA SER A 180 -14.89 9.28 -1.47
C SER A 180 -15.16 8.44 -2.71
N LEU A 181 -14.52 7.27 -2.70
CA LEU A 181 -14.76 6.19 -3.64
C LEU A 181 -14.93 4.89 -2.86
N ILE A 182 -15.94 4.10 -3.21
CA ILE A 182 -16.14 2.75 -2.71
C ILE A 182 -15.77 1.79 -3.84
N VAL A 183 -14.84 0.88 -3.59
CA VAL A 183 -14.43 -0.15 -4.55
C VAL A 183 -14.88 -1.50 -4.03
N VAL A 184 -15.81 -2.13 -4.74
CA VAL A 184 -16.28 -3.49 -4.47
C VAL A 184 -15.50 -4.45 -5.34
N MET A 185 -14.69 -5.31 -4.73
CA MET A 185 -14.02 -6.40 -5.43
C MET A 185 -14.78 -7.71 -5.23
N ILE A 186 -15.34 -8.24 -6.30
CA ILE A 186 -15.93 -9.58 -6.31
C ILE A 186 -14.80 -10.58 -6.51
N GLY A 187 -14.36 -11.23 -5.44
CA GLY A 187 -13.27 -12.21 -5.45
C GLY A 187 -13.72 -13.57 -6.00
N GLU A 188 -14.47 -13.59 -7.09
CA GLU A 188 -14.94 -14.82 -7.75
C GLU A 188 -14.47 -14.84 -9.20
N ILE A 189 -14.16 -16.03 -9.69
CA ILE A 189 -13.71 -16.25 -11.08
C ILE A 189 -14.85 -16.75 -11.99
N ASP A 190 -15.98 -17.14 -11.39
CA ASP A 190 -17.21 -17.51 -12.10
C ASP A 190 -17.82 -16.26 -12.76
N ARG A 191 -17.79 -16.24 -14.10
CA ARG A 191 -18.26 -15.11 -14.90
C ARG A 191 -19.76 -14.88 -14.76
N GLU A 192 -20.55 -15.94 -14.66
CA GLU A 192 -22.00 -15.82 -14.53
C GLU A 192 -22.36 -15.21 -13.19
N TYR A 193 -21.78 -15.74 -12.09
CA TYR A 193 -22.01 -15.22 -10.75
C TYR A 193 -21.56 -13.75 -10.61
N THR A 194 -20.36 -13.42 -11.12
CA THR A 194 -19.83 -12.04 -11.05
C THR A 194 -20.69 -11.06 -11.84
N GLN A 195 -21.20 -11.44 -13.01
CA GLN A 195 -22.12 -10.62 -13.80
C GLN A 195 -23.48 -10.44 -13.12
N GLN A 196 -24.02 -11.51 -12.54
CA GLN A 196 -25.28 -11.47 -11.78
C GLN A 196 -25.16 -10.51 -10.59
N LEU A 197 -24.12 -10.66 -9.77
CA LEU A 197 -23.90 -9.80 -8.60
C LEU A 197 -23.61 -8.35 -9.00
N THR A 198 -22.85 -8.13 -10.07
CA THR A 198 -22.62 -6.78 -10.62
C THR A 198 -23.95 -6.13 -11.01
N THR A 199 -24.82 -6.87 -11.70
CA THR A 199 -26.14 -6.37 -12.10
C THR A 199 -27.03 -6.08 -10.89
N GLU A 200 -27.00 -6.96 -9.88
CA GLU A 200 -27.74 -6.75 -8.62
C GLU A 200 -27.29 -5.47 -7.91
N ILE A 201 -25.97 -5.26 -7.73
CA ILE A 201 -25.44 -4.04 -7.11
C ILE A 201 -25.89 -2.80 -7.89
N LYS A 202 -25.81 -2.85 -9.22
CA LYS A 202 -26.23 -1.72 -10.08
C LYS A 202 -27.71 -1.39 -9.94
N ASN A 203 -28.57 -2.41 -9.86
CA ASN A 203 -30.00 -2.23 -9.73
C ASN A 203 -30.41 -1.72 -8.34
N GLN A 204 -29.71 -2.15 -7.28
CA GLN A 204 -30.02 -1.75 -5.91
C GLN A 204 -29.43 -0.39 -5.51
N LEU A 205 -28.35 0.05 -6.18
CA LEU A 205 -27.63 1.30 -5.87
C LEU A 205 -27.39 2.18 -7.12
N PRO A 206 -28.42 2.47 -7.93
CA PRO A 206 -28.25 3.14 -9.22
C PRO A 206 -27.63 4.53 -9.10
N GLU A 207 -28.01 5.31 -8.08
CA GLU A 207 -27.46 6.66 -7.85
C GLU A 207 -25.98 6.65 -7.49
N ALA A 208 -25.56 5.71 -6.63
CA ALA A 208 -24.16 5.58 -6.21
C ALA A 208 -23.28 5.12 -7.38
N ILE A 209 -23.82 4.28 -8.26
CA ILE A 209 -23.16 3.82 -9.47
C ILE A 209 -23.05 4.95 -10.50
N ASN A 210 -24.16 5.61 -10.81
CA ASN A 210 -24.21 6.66 -11.84
C ASN A 210 -23.38 7.89 -11.47
N SER A 211 -23.28 8.21 -10.17
CA SER A 211 -22.42 9.30 -9.69
C SER A 211 -20.92 8.95 -9.72
N GLY A 212 -20.56 7.69 -9.93
CA GLY A 212 -19.18 7.21 -9.84
C GLY A 212 -18.67 7.06 -8.40
N LEU A 213 -19.56 7.00 -7.40
CA LEU A 213 -19.21 6.73 -6.01
C LEU A 213 -18.80 5.27 -5.81
N VAL A 214 -19.33 4.33 -6.60
CA VAL A 214 -19.06 2.90 -6.48
C VAL A 214 -18.40 2.37 -7.76
N ASP A 215 -17.19 1.83 -7.60
CA ASP A 215 -16.54 0.97 -8.60
C ASP A 215 -16.81 -0.50 -8.27
N ILE A 216 -16.98 -1.34 -9.30
CA ILE A 216 -17.10 -2.80 -9.18
C ILE A 216 -15.99 -3.44 -10.03
N ILE A 217 -15.18 -4.29 -9.41
CA ILE A 217 -14.08 -5.00 -10.06
C ILE A 217 -14.12 -6.50 -9.76
N ALA A 218 -13.59 -7.32 -10.66
CA ALA A 218 -13.33 -8.74 -10.41
C ALA A 218 -11.98 -9.16 -11.02
N PRO A 219 -11.11 -9.87 -10.28
CA PRO A 219 -9.81 -10.29 -10.77
C PRO A 219 -9.93 -11.42 -11.80
N THR A 220 -9.03 -11.46 -12.76
CA THR A 220 -8.97 -12.57 -13.73
C THR A 220 -8.62 -13.89 -13.03
N PRO A 221 -9.05 -15.05 -13.56
CA PRO A 221 -8.61 -16.35 -13.04
C PRO A 221 -7.08 -16.48 -13.00
N GLU A 222 -6.39 -15.91 -13.99
CA GLU A 222 -4.94 -15.96 -14.17
C GLU A 222 -4.17 -15.16 -13.11
N TYR A 223 -4.84 -14.26 -12.39
CA TYR A 223 -4.26 -13.57 -11.24
C TYR A 223 -3.89 -14.54 -10.11
N TYR A 224 -4.69 -15.59 -9.92
CA TYR A 224 -4.50 -16.53 -8.83
C TYR A 224 -3.50 -17.63 -9.19
N PRO A 225 -2.64 -18.06 -8.24
CA PRO A 225 -1.79 -19.23 -8.44
C PRO A 225 -2.62 -20.50 -8.39
N ASP A 226 -2.02 -21.59 -8.86
CA ASP A 226 -2.61 -22.93 -8.74
C ASP A 226 -2.71 -23.34 -7.25
N PHE A 227 -3.91 -23.19 -6.67
CA PHE A 227 -4.12 -23.46 -5.26
C PHE A 227 -3.90 -24.92 -4.87
N SER A 228 -3.96 -25.86 -5.81
CA SER A 228 -3.65 -27.27 -5.54
C SER A 228 -2.20 -27.44 -5.07
N LYS A 229 -1.29 -26.55 -5.50
CA LYS A 229 0.15 -26.57 -5.19
C LYS A 229 0.54 -25.80 -3.93
N LEU A 230 -0.41 -25.18 -3.22
CA LEU A 230 -0.11 -24.50 -1.95
C LEU A 230 0.47 -25.45 -0.91
N ARG A 231 1.55 -25.00 -0.24
CA ARG A 231 2.13 -25.68 0.92
C ARG A 231 1.16 -25.64 2.09
N LEU A 232 1.00 -26.76 2.79
CA LEU A 232 0.29 -26.76 4.07
C LEU A 232 1.18 -26.07 5.12
N THR A 233 0.63 -25.10 5.85
CA THR A 233 1.32 -24.42 6.95
C THR A 233 0.39 -24.30 8.16
N LEU A 234 0.96 -24.02 9.34
CA LEU A 234 0.24 -23.83 10.60
C LEU A 234 -0.59 -25.04 11.09
N GLY A 235 -0.39 -26.23 10.49
CA GLY A 235 -1.20 -27.42 10.77
C GLY A 235 -2.64 -27.32 10.26
N ASP A 236 -2.94 -26.33 9.40
CA ASP A 236 -4.28 -26.11 8.87
C ASP A 236 -4.64 -27.14 7.77
N PRO A 237 -5.93 -27.53 7.66
CA PRO A 237 -6.41 -28.34 6.54
C PRO A 237 -6.32 -27.55 5.22
N LYS A 238 -6.24 -28.27 4.09
CA LYS A 238 -6.05 -27.68 2.75
C LYS A 238 -7.08 -26.60 2.43
N ASP A 239 -8.36 -26.80 2.76
CA ASP A 239 -9.41 -25.82 2.50
C ASP A 239 -9.18 -24.50 3.23
N ARG A 240 -8.69 -24.56 4.48
CA ARG A 240 -8.35 -23.37 5.26
C ARG A 240 -7.12 -22.67 4.72
N VAL A 241 -6.11 -23.43 4.29
CA VAL A 241 -4.91 -22.89 3.61
C VAL A 241 -5.33 -22.17 2.32
N ASN A 242 -6.16 -22.79 1.48
CA ASN A 242 -6.69 -22.18 0.27
C ASN A 242 -7.47 -20.90 0.59
N TRP A 243 -8.37 -20.94 1.58
CA TRP A 243 -9.19 -19.80 1.98
C TRP A 243 -8.35 -18.59 2.42
N ARG A 244 -7.39 -18.77 3.34
CA ARG A 244 -6.57 -17.65 3.83
C ARG A 244 -5.58 -17.14 2.77
N SER A 245 -5.07 -18.05 1.93
CA SER A 245 -4.15 -17.68 0.85
C SER A 245 -4.85 -16.87 -0.22
N LYS A 246 -6.08 -17.26 -0.58
CA LYS A 246 -6.92 -16.49 -1.49
C LYS A 246 -7.28 -15.11 -0.89
N GLN A 247 -7.66 -15.05 0.39
CA GLN A 247 -7.97 -13.79 1.06
C GLN A 247 -6.80 -12.78 1.02
N ASN A 248 -5.57 -13.25 1.25
CA ASN A 248 -4.37 -12.41 1.13
C ASN A 248 -4.23 -11.81 -0.28
N LEU A 249 -4.42 -12.64 -1.32
CA LEU A 249 -4.33 -12.21 -2.72
C LEU A 249 -5.49 -11.29 -3.11
N ASP A 250 -6.70 -11.55 -2.62
CA ASP A 250 -7.87 -10.70 -2.82
C ASP A 250 -7.61 -9.28 -2.29
N TYR A 251 -7.05 -9.17 -1.08
CA TYR A 251 -6.76 -7.87 -0.47
C TYR A 251 -5.65 -7.14 -1.22
N ALA A 252 -4.60 -7.87 -1.64
CA ALA A 252 -3.55 -7.29 -2.47
C ALA A 252 -4.09 -6.75 -3.80
N PHE A 253 -4.97 -7.50 -4.48
CA PHE A 253 -5.58 -7.06 -5.74
C PHE A 253 -6.40 -5.79 -5.57
N LEU A 254 -7.27 -5.78 -4.56
CA LEU A 254 -8.09 -4.64 -4.22
C LEU A 254 -7.24 -3.40 -3.87
N MET A 255 -6.21 -3.58 -3.05
CA MET A 255 -5.28 -2.50 -2.69
C MET A 255 -4.53 -1.95 -3.91
N MET A 256 -4.08 -2.79 -4.84
CA MET A 256 -3.44 -2.36 -6.09
C MET A 256 -4.36 -1.45 -6.91
N TYR A 257 -5.64 -1.81 -7.05
CA TYR A 257 -6.61 -0.99 -7.77
C TYR A 257 -6.90 0.34 -7.07
N CYS A 258 -6.91 0.33 -5.73
CA CYS A 258 -7.27 1.51 -4.92
C CYS A 258 -6.10 2.50 -4.74
N GLN A 259 -4.85 2.03 -4.77
CA GLN A 259 -3.66 2.82 -4.49
C GLN A 259 -3.60 4.17 -5.23
N PRO A 260 -3.83 4.26 -6.56
CA PRO A 260 -3.71 5.54 -7.26
C PRO A 260 -4.95 6.44 -7.14
N LYS A 261 -5.96 6.07 -6.34
CA LYS A 261 -7.29 6.70 -6.41
C LYS A 261 -7.57 7.74 -5.32
N GLY A 262 -6.79 7.78 -4.26
CA GLY A 262 -6.99 8.77 -3.20
C GLY A 262 -5.85 8.89 -2.21
N SER A 263 -6.06 9.66 -1.15
CA SER A 263 -5.05 9.92 -0.12
C SER A 263 -4.98 8.83 0.94
N PHE A 264 -6.14 8.32 1.35
CA PHE A 264 -6.27 7.28 2.36
C PHE A 264 -7.09 6.10 1.85
N TYR A 265 -6.64 4.90 2.19
CA TYR A 265 -7.35 3.65 1.93
C TYR A 265 -7.92 3.07 3.22
N VAL A 266 -9.12 2.54 3.16
CA VAL A 266 -9.77 1.85 4.27
C VAL A 266 -10.20 0.46 3.83
N GLN A 267 -9.64 -0.57 4.47
CA GLN A 267 -10.10 -1.95 4.30
C GLN A 267 -11.35 -2.17 5.15
N ILE A 268 -12.43 -2.62 4.51
CA ILE A 268 -13.67 -3.05 5.17
C ILE A 268 -14.09 -4.42 4.66
N GLU A 269 -15.08 -5.04 5.32
CA GLU A 269 -15.67 -6.33 4.94
C GLU A 269 -17.08 -6.12 4.38
N ASP A 270 -17.61 -7.09 3.65
CA ASP A 270 -18.90 -7.03 2.96
C ASP A 270 -20.12 -7.37 3.85
N ASP A 271 -19.89 -7.56 5.15
CA ASP A 271 -20.91 -7.92 6.14
C ASP A 271 -20.85 -7.03 7.38
N ILE A 272 -20.76 -5.72 7.15
CA ILE A 272 -20.73 -4.68 8.18
C ILE A 272 -21.89 -3.70 8.08
N ILE A 273 -22.10 -2.96 9.17
CA ILE A 273 -22.83 -1.69 9.21
C ILE A 273 -21.94 -0.59 9.79
N THR A 274 -22.23 0.67 9.43
CA THR A 274 -21.51 1.87 9.88
C THR A 274 -22.36 2.73 10.82
N LYS A 275 -21.70 3.60 11.58
CA LYS A 275 -22.35 4.74 12.24
C LYS A 275 -22.46 5.93 11.25
N PRO A 276 -23.44 6.83 11.41
CA PRO A 276 -23.43 8.12 10.72
C PRO A 276 -22.10 8.86 10.95
N GLN A 277 -21.66 9.65 9.97
CA GLN A 277 -20.42 10.45 10.04
C GLN A 277 -19.12 9.64 10.16
N PHE A 278 -19.16 8.32 9.94
CA PHE A 278 -17.95 7.49 10.00
C PHE A 278 -16.83 8.03 9.09
N HIS A 279 -17.17 8.51 7.89
CA HIS A 279 -16.23 9.13 6.97
C HIS A 279 -15.55 10.35 7.60
N THR A 280 -16.35 11.32 8.07
CA THR A 280 -15.82 12.54 8.71
C THR A 280 -14.94 12.22 9.92
N ILE A 281 -15.35 11.29 10.77
CA ILE A 281 -14.59 10.86 11.96
C ILE A 281 -13.21 10.32 11.54
N MET A 282 -13.19 9.40 10.57
CA MET A 282 -11.95 8.75 10.12
C MET A 282 -11.01 9.76 9.46
N LYS A 283 -11.52 10.57 8.52
CA LYS A 283 -10.74 11.58 7.80
C LYS A 283 -10.14 12.61 8.76
N ASN A 284 -10.95 13.16 9.67
CA ASN A 284 -10.47 14.16 10.64
C ASN A 284 -9.43 13.57 11.58
N THR A 285 -9.61 12.32 12.02
CA THR A 285 -8.61 11.64 12.86
C THR A 285 -7.25 11.56 12.14
N ALA A 286 -7.23 11.14 10.87
CA ALA A 286 -6.00 11.06 10.09
C ALA A 286 -5.34 12.43 9.88
N LEU A 287 -6.13 13.44 9.49
CA LEU A 287 -5.64 14.80 9.27
C LEU A 287 -5.10 15.44 10.55
N GLN A 288 -5.77 15.24 11.69
CA GLN A 288 -5.29 15.73 12.99
C GLN A 288 -3.94 15.10 13.37
N ARG A 289 -3.76 13.79 13.15
CA ARG A 289 -2.46 13.13 13.40
C ARG A 289 -1.35 13.70 12.54
N ILE A 290 -1.63 13.94 11.26
CA ILE A 290 -0.68 14.57 10.34
C ILE A 290 -0.33 15.98 10.79
N ALA A 291 -1.33 16.80 11.11
CA ALA A 291 -1.13 18.18 11.57
C ALA A 291 -0.31 18.26 12.86
N ASN A 292 -0.46 17.27 13.75
CA ASN A 292 0.29 17.17 15.00
C ASN A 292 1.69 16.55 14.83
N GLY A 293 2.11 16.20 13.61
CA GLY A 293 3.39 15.54 13.34
C GLY A 293 3.51 14.15 13.96
N GLN A 294 2.39 13.47 14.21
CA GLN A 294 2.37 12.14 14.81
C GLN A 294 2.59 11.09 13.73
N GLU A 295 3.68 10.34 13.84
CA GLU A 295 3.94 9.20 12.96
C GLU A 295 2.95 8.05 13.25
N TRP A 296 2.41 7.45 12.19
CA TRP A 296 1.57 6.27 12.23
C TRP A 296 1.71 5.49 10.92
N PHE A 297 1.45 4.18 10.94
CA PHE A 297 1.37 3.33 9.76
C PHE A 297 -0.06 2.84 9.51
N LEU A 298 -0.80 2.56 10.58
CA LEU A 298 -2.17 2.07 10.56
C LEU A 298 -3.01 2.83 11.60
N LEU A 299 -4.16 3.34 11.17
CA LEU A 299 -5.24 3.77 12.07
C LEU A 299 -6.32 2.68 12.09
N ASP A 300 -6.61 2.15 13.27
CA ASP A 300 -7.52 1.03 13.46
C ASP A 300 -8.85 1.49 14.09
N PHE A 301 -9.90 1.48 13.28
CA PHE A 301 -11.27 1.83 13.66
C PHE A 301 -12.17 0.60 13.87
N GLY A 302 -11.58 -0.60 13.81
CA GLY A 302 -12.28 -1.86 14.03
C GLY A 302 -11.94 -2.48 15.39
N GLU A 303 -12.90 -3.21 15.96
CA GLU A 303 -12.65 -4.05 17.15
C GLU A 303 -12.46 -5.53 16.80
N LEU A 304 -12.88 -5.93 15.60
CA LEU A 304 -12.93 -7.32 15.17
C LEU A 304 -12.31 -7.45 13.78
N GLY A 305 -11.40 -8.41 13.67
CA GLY A 305 -10.76 -8.79 12.41
C GLY A 305 -10.08 -7.63 11.68
N PHE A 306 -10.10 -7.72 10.35
CA PHE A 306 -9.42 -6.79 9.45
C PHE A 306 -10.29 -5.60 9.05
N ILE A 307 -11.47 -5.44 9.65
CA ILE A 307 -12.37 -4.32 9.35
C ILE A 307 -11.79 -3.00 9.87
N GLY A 308 -11.99 -1.92 9.12
CA GLY A 308 -11.75 -0.55 9.56
C GLY A 308 -10.27 -0.20 9.67
N LYS A 309 -9.42 -0.90 8.91
CA LYS A 309 -7.97 -0.65 8.87
C LYS A 309 -7.69 0.43 7.84
N MET A 310 -7.24 1.59 8.31
CA MET A 310 -6.97 2.76 7.48
C MET A 310 -5.47 2.99 7.31
N PHE A 311 -5.06 3.19 6.07
CA PHE A 311 -3.68 3.38 5.64
C PHE A 311 -3.58 4.62 4.74
N ARG A 312 -2.38 5.19 4.62
CA ARG A 312 -2.10 6.10 3.50
C ARG A 312 -2.03 5.28 2.22
N CYS A 313 -2.58 5.81 1.13
CA CYS A 313 -2.48 5.13 -0.17
C CYS A 313 -1.03 4.95 -0.61
N SER A 314 -0.14 5.89 -0.29
CA SER A 314 1.31 5.78 -0.55
C SER A 314 1.97 4.58 0.15
N ASP A 315 1.43 4.17 1.31
CA ASP A 315 1.96 3.04 2.08
C ASP A 315 1.44 1.67 1.60
N LEU A 316 0.42 1.63 0.72
CA LEU A 316 -0.14 0.36 0.24
C LEU A 316 0.86 -0.50 -0.51
N SER A 317 1.86 0.10 -1.16
CA SER A 317 2.92 -0.63 -1.87
C SER A 317 3.64 -1.64 -0.98
N TRP A 318 3.83 -1.32 0.31
CA TRP A 318 4.42 -2.22 1.30
C TRP A 318 3.48 -3.39 1.63
N LEU A 319 2.19 -3.11 1.84
CA LEU A 319 1.19 -4.13 2.18
C LEU A 319 0.94 -5.08 1.01
N ILE A 320 0.79 -4.54 -0.20
CA ILE A 320 0.58 -5.31 -1.43
C ILE A 320 1.72 -6.31 -1.59
N GLN A 321 2.97 -5.84 -1.57
CA GLN A 321 4.13 -6.72 -1.73
C GLN A 321 4.23 -7.75 -0.60
N TYR A 322 4.02 -7.34 0.65
CA TYR A 322 4.12 -8.25 1.79
C TYR A 322 3.04 -9.34 1.76
N PHE A 323 1.80 -8.98 1.43
CA PHE A 323 0.70 -9.94 1.28
C PHE A 323 0.93 -10.88 0.11
N ILE A 324 1.46 -10.39 -1.00
CA ILE A 324 1.83 -11.21 -2.15
C ILE A 324 3.01 -12.15 -1.81
N MET A 325 4.01 -11.68 -1.07
CA MET A 325 5.18 -12.50 -0.68
C MET A 325 4.79 -13.68 0.22
N PHE A 326 3.91 -13.42 1.18
CA PHE A 326 3.60 -14.36 2.25
C PHE A 326 2.17 -14.91 2.20
N TYR A 327 1.52 -14.82 1.03
CA TYR A 327 0.12 -15.20 0.87
C TYR A 327 -0.16 -16.64 1.33
N ASN A 328 0.77 -17.57 1.08
CA ASN A 328 0.63 -18.97 1.44
C ASN A 328 1.02 -19.26 2.91
N ASP A 329 1.75 -18.37 3.57
CA ASP A 329 2.42 -18.66 4.84
C ASP A 329 1.52 -18.41 6.06
N GLN A 330 0.81 -17.29 6.10
CA GLN A 330 0.00 -16.86 7.24
C GLN A 330 -1.32 -16.18 6.82
N PRO A 331 -2.36 -16.11 7.68
CA PRO A 331 -3.55 -15.31 7.40
C PRO A 331 -3.27 -13.80 7.45
N VAL A 332 -4.13 -13.01 6.80
CA VAL A 332 -3.89 -11.57 6.57
C VAL A 332 -3.71 -10.75 7.85
N ASP A 333 -4.46 -11.08 8.92
CA ASP A 333 -4.33 -10.40 10.22
C ASP A 333 -2.92 -10.57 10.80
N TRP A 334 -2.31 -11.75 10.62
CA TRP A 334 -0.96 -12.04 11.10
C TRP A 334 0.09 -11.41 10.21
N LEU A 335 -0.16 -11.34 8.89
CA LEU A 335 0.73 -10.62 7.98
C LEU A 335 0.76 -9.12 8.29
N LEU A 336 -0.39 -8.52 8.59
CA LEU A 336 -0.46 -7.13 9.02
C LEU A 336 0.28 -6.92 10.36
N ASP A 337 0.12 -7.83 11.31
CA ASP A 337 0.89 -7.76 12.55
C ASP A 337 2.39 -7.86 12.32
N GLY A 338 2.82 -8.79 11.46
CA GLY A 338 4.21 -9.04 11.10
C GLY A 338 4.88 -7.87 10.37
N ILE A 339 4.18 -7.18 9.45
CA ILE A 339 4.75 -6.00 8.79
C ILE A 339 4.91 -4.83 9.77
N VAL A 340 3.96 -4.63 10.69
CA VAL A 340 4.07 -3.59 11.73
C VAL A 340 5.19 -3.95 12.70
N GLU A 341 5.31 -5.22 13.10
CA GLU A 341 6.41 -5.71 13.93
C GLU A 341 7.76 -5.47 13.26
N THR A 342 7.89 -5.80 11.97
CA THR A 342 9.11 -5.55 11.18
C THR A 342 9.47 -4.07 11.12
N LYS A 343 8.47 -3.17 11.01
CA LYS A 343 8.69 -1.72 11.01
C LYS A 343 9.01 -1.14 12.40
N SER A 344 8.55 -1.79 13.47
CA SER A 344 8.69 -1.27 14.85
C SER A 344 9.91 -1.85 15.59
N CYS A 345 10.18 -3.14 15.42
CA CYS A 345 11.05 -3.93 16.28
C CYS A 345 12.37 -4.26 15.55
N GLY A 346 13.48 -3.87 16.17
CA GLY A 346 14.83 -4.19 15.70
C GLY A 346 15.54 -5.08 16.72
N TYR A 347 16.60 -5.78 16.30
CA TYR A 347 17.32 -6.76 17.11
C TYR A 347 17.76 -6.22 18.49
N TYR A 348 18.04 -4.93 18.61
CA TYR A 348 18.50 -4.27 19.84
C TYR A 348 17.48 -3.31 20.48
N LYS A 349 16.24 -3.21 19.96
CA LYS A 349 15.27 -2.23 20.47
C LYS A 349 14.59 -2.74 21.75
N ILE A 350 14.95 -2.14 22.88
CA ILE A 350 14.17 -2.21 24.12
C ILE A 350 12.90 -1.36 23.91
N ASN A 351 11.71 -1.93 24.12
CA ASN A 351 10.37 -1.33 23.93
C ASN A 351 9.70 -1.45 22.53
N CYS A 352 9.91 -2.57 21.84
CA CYS A 352 9.19 -2.96 20.61
C CYS A 352 7.67 -2.70 20.67
N GLN A 353 7.00 -3.14 21.74
CA GLN A 353 5.55 -2.97 21.89
C GLN A 353 5.11 -1.50 21.85
N ARG A 354 5.85 -0.60 22.51
CA ARG A 354 5.51 0.83 22.53
C ARG A 354 5.63 1.46 21.14
N VAL A 355 6.64 1.07 20.36
CA VAL A 355 6.80 1.55 18.98
C VAL A 355 5.70 1.00 18.09
N LYS A 356 5.36 -0.28 18.26
CA LYS A 356 4.23 -0.93 17.59
C LYS A 356 2.92 -0.22 17.87
N ASP A 357 2.64 0.14 19.12
CA ASP A 357 1.42 0.86 19.51
C ASP A 357 1.36 2.30 18.96
N ASN A 358 2.52 2.94 18.72
CA ASN A 358 2.57 4.24 18.05
C ASN A 358 2.29 4.13 16.54
N LEU A 359 2.76 3.05 15.89
CA LEU A 359 2.53 2.82 14.46
C LEU A 359 1.14 2.24 14.17
N TRP A 360 0.62 1.37 15.03
CA TRP A 360 -0.72 0.80 15.00
C TRP A 360 -1.60 1.52 16.03
N VAL A 361 -2.16 2.63 15.60
CA VAL A 361 -2.99 3.47 16.45
C VAL A 361 -4.39 2.90 16.51
N LYS A 362 -4.79 2.40 17.68
CA LYS A 362 -6.18 2.05 17.95
C LYS A 362 -7.01 3.32 18.20
N CYS A 363 -8.02 3.54 17.38
CA CYS A 363 -8.91 4.68 17.51
C CYS A 363 -10.01 4.39 18.52
N ASN A 364 -10.29 5.35 19.42
CA ASN A 364 -11.23 5.16 20.52
C ASN A 364 -12.70 5.00 20.06
N GLN A 365 -13.01 5.36 18.81
CA GLN A 365 -14.34 5.32 18.25
C GLN A 365 -14.47 4.19 17.23
N THR A 366 -15.11 3.10 17.64
CA THR A 366 -15.51 2.03 16.73
C THR A 366 -16.67 2.52 15.86
N VAL A 367 -16.43 2.65 14.56
CA VAL A 367 -17.42 3.14 13.57
C VAL A 367 -18.04 2.03 12.74
N PHE A 368 -17.53 0.80 12.85
CA PHE A 368 -18.02 -0.39 12.14
C PHE A 368 -18.55 -1.46 13.10
N GLN A 369 -19.57 -2.20 12.66
CA GLN A 369 -20.09 -3.37 13.36
C GLN A 369 -20.29 -4.51 12.37
N HIS A 370 -19.61 -5.63 12.62
CA HIS A 370 -19.80 -6.86 11.86
C HIS A 370 -21.18 -7.48 12.13
N ILE A 371 -21.91 -7.82 11.07
CA ILE A 371 -23.25 -8.42 11.10
C ILE A 371 -23.30 -9.81 10.45
N GLY A 372 -22.22 -10.24 9.81
CA GLY A 372 -22.09 -11.57 9.22
C GLY A 372 -22.23 -12.67 10.26
N ILE A 373 -23.24 -13.52 10.12
CA ILE A 373 -23.37 -14.72 10.97
C ILE A 373 -22.68 -15.92 10.31
N TRP A 374 -22.79 -15.99 8.98
CA TRP A 374 -22.20 -17.05 8.16
C TRP A 374 -20.90 -16.56 7.54
N SER A 375 -19.80 -17.19 7.94
CA SER A 375 -18.48 -16.89 7.37
C SER A 375 -18.40 -17.35 5.91
N SER A 376 -17.50 -16.72 5.16
CA SER A 376 -17.06 -17.23 3.86
C SER A 376 -16.24 -18.53 3.98
N LEU A 377 -15.66 -18.83 5.15
CA LEU A 377 -15.08 -20.14 5.42
C LEU A 377 -16.21 -21.14 5.73
N PRO A 378 -16.41 -22.20 4.92
CA PRO A 378 -17.51 -23.13 5.10
C PRO A 378 -17.56 -23.71 6.52
N GLY A 379 -18.76 -23.74 7.11
CA GLY A 379 -19.00 -24.27 8.45
C GLY A 379 -18.67 -23.32 9.62
N LYS A 380 -17.99 -22.19 9.40
CA LYS A 380 -17.68 -21.23 10.46
C LYS A 380 -18.83 -20.25 10.71
N ILE A 381 -19.30 -20.19 11.96
CA ILE A 381 -20.31 -19.24 12.44
C ILE A 381 -19.62 -18.12 13.22
N GLN A 382 -19.89 -16.86 12.86
CA GLN A 382 -19.39 -15.68 13.56
C GLN A 382 -20.53 -15.03 14.34
N ARG A 383 -20.39 -14.89 15.66
CA ARG A 383 -21.40 -14.23 16.52
C ARG A 383 -20.83 -13.03 17.28
N LEU A 384 -19.54 -12.75 17.12
CA LEU A 384 -18.89 -11.65 17.80
C LEU A 384 -19.46 -10.31 17.32
N LYS A 385 -19.64 -9.40 18.27
CA LYS A 385 -19.99 -8.01 18.02
C LYS A 385 -18.99 -7.07 18.68
N ALA A 386 -18.85 -5.87 18.13
CA ALA A 386 -17.98 -4.87 18.71
C ALA A 386 -18.58 -4.41 20.04
N LYS A 387 -17.78 -4.46 21.11
CA LYS A 387 -18.21 -4.17 22.47
C LYS A 387 -18.59 -2.69 22.63
N HIS A 388 -17.91 -1.79 21.91
CA HIS A 388 -18.15 -0.34 22.03
C HIS A 388 -19.01 0.23 20.89
N PHE A 389 -19.66 -0.63 20.10
CA PHE A 389 -20.69 -0.19 19.14
C PHE A 389 -22.03 0.03 19.86
N LYS A 390 -22.15 1.14 20.60
CA LYS A 390 -23.40 1.56 21.25
C LYS A 390 -24.27 2.41 20.30
N GLY A 391 -25.58 2.20 20.33
CA GLY A 391 -26.56 3.17 19.84
C GLY A 391 -27.21 2.93 18.47
N TYR A 392 -27.15 1.72 17.88
CA TYR A 392 -27.86 1.46 16.62
C TYR A 392 -28.71 0.18 16.71
N THR A 393 -30.03 0.37 16.73
CA THR A 393 -31.00 -0.70 16.52
C THR A 393 -30.95 -1.06 15.04
N LEU A 394 -30.68 -2.33 14.72
CA LEU A 394 -30.97 -2.86 13.38
C LEU A 394 -32.43 -2.48 13.07
N TYR A 395 -32.68 -1.76 11.99
CA TYR A 395 -34.04 -1.50 11.52
C TYR A 395 -34.82 -2.81 11.57
N LYS A 396 -35.91 -2.82 12.34
CA LYS A 396 -36.95 -3.84 12.19
C LYS A 396 -37.44 -3.70 10.75
N ASN A 397 -37.33 -4.77 9.97
CA ASN A 397 -38.04 -4.88 8.70
C ASN A 397 -39.52 -4.60 8.99
N ASN A 398 -40.02 -3.47 8.49
CA ASN A 398 -41.44 -3.26 8.35
C ASN A 398 -41.80 -3.63 6.91
N ASN A 399 -42.57 -4.72 6.83
CA ASN A 399 -43.27 -5.31 5.68
C ASN A 399 -42.44 -6.16 4.73
#